data_AF-A0A532AN10-F1
#
_entry.id   AF-A0A532AN10-F1
#
_cell.length_a   1.000
_cell.length_b   1.000
_cell.length_c   1.000
_cell.angle_alpha   90.00
_cell.angle_beta   90.00
_cell.angle_gamma   90.00
#
_symmetry.space_group_name_H-M   'P 1'
#
loop_
_entity.id
_entity.type
_entity.pdbx_description
1 polymer ?
#
loop_
_entity_poly.entity_id
_entity_poly.type
_entity_poly.pdbx_seq_one_letter_code
_entity_poly.pdbx_strand_id
1 'polypeptide(L)'
;PALDKKYKHDIDVVVDRIVVRGDLATRLADSIETALKLADGLAVAEFADKPLDASQTGEDSVNKSKNETHERMLFSEKFACPVSGFTIPEIEPRLFSFNNPFGACPTCDGLGSQRAIDASLVVPDENVSLRAGAVSPWAKSTSPYYA
;
A
#
# COMPACT_ATOMS: atom_id res chain seq x y z
N PRO A 1 14.53 -28.66 -6.64
CA PRO A 1 13.33 -29.44 -7.02
C PRO A 1 12.60 -28.78 -8.20
N ALA A 2 12.00 -29.57 -9.10
CA ALA A 2 11.17 -29.01 -10.17
C ALA A 2 9.87 -28.48 -9.54
N LEU A 3 9.61 -27.18 -9.68
CA LEU A 3 8.42 -26.51 -9.16
C LEU A 3 7.35 -26.43 -10.26
N ASP A 4 6.10 -26.77 -9.93
CA ASP A 4 4.99 -26.69 -10.88
C ASP A 4 4.56 -25.23 -11.08
N LYS A 5 4.73 -24.71 -12.29
CA LYS A 5 4.40 -23.33 -12.67
C LYS A 5 2.93 -22.94 -12.39
N LYS A 6 2.00 -23.90 -12.27
CA LYS A 6 0.58 -23.61 -12.03
C LYS A 6 0.28 -23.16 -10.60
N TYR A 7 1.16 -23.43 -9.64
CA TYR A 7 0.96 -23.09 -8.25
C TYR A 7 1.86 -21.93 -7.82
N LYS A 8 1.39 -21.14 -6.84
CA LYS A 8 2.23 -20.17 -6.15
C LYS A 8 3.19 -20.93 -5.23
N HIS A 9 4.44 -20.49 -5.20
CA HIS A 9 5.48 -21.09 -4.36
C HIS A 9 6.04 -20.04 -3.42
N ASP A 10 6.16 -20.40 -2.16
CA ASP A 10 6.90 -19.63 -1.17
C ASP A 10 8.26 -20.30 -0.98
N ILE A 11 9.34 -19.55 -1.22
CA ILE A 11 10.71 -20.07 -1.19
C ILE A 11 11.51 -19.25 -0.20
N ASP A 12 11.83 -19.86 0.94
CA ASP A 12 12.68 -19.29 1.96
C ASP A 12 14.11 -19.82 1.78
N VAL A 13 15.10 -18.93 1.84
CA VAL A 13 16.52 -19.29 1.81
C VAL A 13 17.10 -19.15 3.21
N VAL A 14 17.56 -20.26 3.78
CA VAL A 14 18.22 -20.25 5.09
C VAL A 14 19.64 -19.73 4.92
N VAL A 15 19.90 -18.52 5.45
CA VAL A 15 21.20 -17.86 5.37
C VAL A 15 22.12 -18.31 6.50
N ASP A 16 21.65 -18.27 7.75
CA ASP A 16 22.43 -18.69 8.91
C ASP A 16 21.54 -19.30 10.00
N ARG A 17 22.16 -20.04 10.92
CA ARG A 17 21.55 -20.57 12.14
C ARG A 17 22.41 -20.16 13.33
N ILE A 18 21.80 -19.43 14.25
CA ILE A 18 22.49 -18.78 15.36
C ILE A 18 21.81 -19.05 16.69
N VAL A 19 22.61 -18.97 17.76
CA VAL A 19 22.12 -18.98 19.15
C VAL A 19 22.48 -17.63 19.74
N VAL A 20 21.49 -16.91 20.27
CA VAL A 20 21.66 -15.55 20.77
C VAL A 20 22.60 -15.55 21.98
N ARG A 21 23.75 -14.87 21.83
CA ARG A 21 24.81 -14.69 22.84
C ARG A 21 25.40 -13.29 22.71
N GLY A 22 26.06 -12.80 23.75
CA GLY A 22 26.56 -11.42 23.83
C GLY A 22 27.66 -11.06 22.81
N ASP A 23 28.36 -12.05 22.26
CA ASP A 23 29.48 -11.92 21.32
C ASP A 23 29.07 -12.05 19.84
N LEU A 24 27.77 -12.17 19.55
CA LEU A 24 27.27 -12.51 18.22
C LEU A 24 27.10 -11.31 17.26
N ALA A 25 27.27 -10.06 17.74
CA ALA A 25 26.86 -8.86 17.02
C ALA A 25 27.35 -8.79 15.55
N THR A 26 28.64 -9.05 15.30
CA THR A 26 29.22 -9.01 13.95
C THR A 26 28.63 -10.07 13.03
N ARG A 27 28.53 -11.33 13.50
CA ARG A 27 27.97 -12.43 12.70
C ARG A 27 26.48 -12.22 12.41
N LEU A 28 25.75 -11.69 13.39
CA LEU A 28 24.33 -11.35 13.22
C LEU A 28 24.16 -10.27 12.14
N ALA A 29 24.99 -9.22 12.18
CA ALA A 29 24.97 -8.15 11.18
C ALA A 29 25.25 -8.68 9.77
N ASP A 30 26.32 -9.45 9.59
CA ASP A 30 26.69 -10.03 8.29
C ASP A 30 25.59 -10.95 7.73
N SER A 31 24.95 -11.73 8.61
CA SER A 31 23.87 -12.65 8.23
C SER A 31 22.60 -11.90 7.81
N ILE A 32 22.22 -10.87 8.57
CA ILE A 32 21.06 -10.02 8.24
C ILE A 32 21.32 -9.28 6.92
N GLU A 33 22.50 -8.70 6.73
CA GLU A 33 22.85 -8.01 5.48
C GLU A 33 22.80 -8.95 4.27
N THR A 34 23.29 -10.19 4.44
CA THR A 34 23.22 -11.21 3.38
C THR A 34 21.78 -11.58 3.05
N ALA A 35 20.93 -11.75 4.06
CA ALA A 35 19.51 -12.04 3.87
C ALA A 35 18.78 -10.92 3.13
N LEU A 36 18.96 -9.67 3.58
CA LEU A 36 18.35 -8.49 2.96
C LEU A 36 18.77 -8.35 1.49
N LYS A 37 20.05 -8.56 1.16
CA LYS A 37 20.55 -8.51 -0.23
C LYS A 37 19.97 -9.61 -1.13
N LEU A 38 19.72 -10.80 -0.58
CA LEU A 38 19.18 -11.93 -1.35
C LEU A 38 17.67 -11.81 -1.62
N ALA A 39 16.93 -11.17 -0.72
CA ALA A 39 15.47 -11.07 -0.75
C ALA A 39 14.95 -9.64 -0.93
N ASP A 40 15.67 -8.81 -1.68
CA ASP A 40 15.30 -7.44 -2.08
C ASP A 40 14.86 -6.52 -0.91
N GLY A 41 15.58 -6.60 0.20
CA GLY A 41 15.36 -5.81 1.40
C GLY A 41 14.38 -6.42 2.40
N LEU A 42 14.12 -7.72 2.33
CA LEU A 42 13.35 -8.48 3.32
C LEU A 42 14.23 -9.51 4.05
N ALA A 43 14.01 -9.66 5.35
CA ALA A 43 14.65 -10.71 6.14
C ALA A 43 13.65 -11.29 7.13
N VAL A 44 13.67 -12.60 7.31
CA VAL A 44 12.79 -13.32 8.26
C VAL A 44 13.66 -14.04 9.28
N ALA A 45 13.41 -13.79 10.56
CA ALA A 45 13.99 -14.56 11.66
C ALA A 45 12.95 -15.53 12.20
N GLU A 46 13.27 -16.82 12.23
CA GLU A 46 12.42 -17.88 12.74
C GLU A 46 12.98 -18.41 14.06
N PHE A 47 12.14 -18.49 15.10
CA PHE A 47 12.54 -18.96 16.43
C PHE A 47 12.47 -20.49 16.52
N ALA A 48 13.61 -21.15 16.65
CA ALA A 48 13.66 -22.61 16.74
C ALA A 48 13.01 -23.20 18.01
N ASP A 49 12.80 -22.40 19.05
CA ASP A 49 12.28 -22.82 20.36
C ASP A 49 10.78 -22.53 20.57
N LYS A 50 10.14 -21.86 19.61
CA LYS A 50 8.73 -21.43 19.72
C LYS A 50 7.88 -21.93 18.56
N PRO A 51 7.38 -23.19 18.63
CA PRO A 51 6.46 -23.71 17.63
C PRO A 51 5.12 -22.97 17.70
N LEU A 52 4.49 -22.76 16.55
CA LEU A 52 3.13 -22.21 16.45
C LEU A 52 2.10 -23.29 16.79
N ASP A 53 0.96 -22.88 17.34
CA ASP A 53 -0.13 -23.80 17.67
C ASP A 53 -0.68 -24.50 16.41
N ALA A 54 -1.15 -25.74 16.58
CA ALA A 54 -1.76 -26.57 15.53
C ALA A 54 -2.97 -25.90 14.85
N SER A 55 -3.62 -24.94 15.50
CA SER A 55 -4.72 -24.16 14.92
C SER A 55 -4.25 -23.06 13.96
N GLN A 56 -2.97 -22.67 14.02
CA GLN A 56 -2.38 -21.63 13.20
C GLN A 56 -1.55 -22.21 12.03
N THR A 57 -0.97 -23.39 12.20
CA THR A 57 -0.32 -24.22 11.18
C THR A 57 -1.38 -24.89 10.29
N GLY A 58 -1.79 -24.20 9.23
CA GLY A 58 -2.92 -24.63 8.39
C GLY A 58 -2.57 -25.81 7.49
N GLU A 59 -3.03 -27.02 7.84
CA GLU A 59 -3.21 -28.11 6.86
C GLU A 59 -4.41 -27.85 5.92
N ASP A 60 -5.40 -27.03 6.35
CA ASP A 60 -6.71 -26.87 5.67
C ASP A 60 -6.91 -25.54 4.90
N SER A 61 -5.89 -24.69 4.76
CA SER A 61 -6.04 -23.39 4.07
C SER A 61 -5.23 -23.30 2.79
N VAL A 62 -5.92 -23.14 1.67
CA VAL A 62 -5.40 -23.07 0.28
C VAL A 62 -4.34 -21.96 0.06
N ASN A 63 -4.17 -21.04 1.00
CA ASN A 63 -3.24 -19.89 0.90
C ASN A 63 -2.35 -19.67 2.14
N LYS A 64 -2.11 -20.66 3.01
CA LYS A 64 -1.07 -20.53 4.04
C LYS A 64 0.20 -21.26 3.65
N SER A 65 1.34 -20.62 3.90
CA SER A 65 2.65 -21.17 3.58
C SER A 65 2.93 -22.37 4.46
N LYS A 66 3.33 -23.51 3.86
CA LYS A 66 3.74 -24.71 4.60
C LYS A 66 4.95 -24.48 5.52
N ASN A 67 5.60 -23.32 5.39
CA ASN A 67 6.78 -22.96 6.15
C ASN A 67 6.45 -22.31 7.51
N GLU A 68 5.20 -21.92 7.78
CA GLU A 68 4.79 -21.26 9.04
C GLU A 68 4.69 -22.25 10.22
N THR A 69 5.83 -22.79 10.67
CA THR A 69 5.89 -23.80 11.75
C THR A 69 6.23 -23.21 13.11
N HIS A 70 7.01 -22.13 13.14
CA HIS A 70 7.48 -21.47 14.35
C HIS A 70 7.20 -19.96 14.30
N GLU A 71 7.30 -19.29 15.45
CA GLU A 71 7.17 -17.84 15.54
C GLU A 71 8.21 -17.17 14.62
N ARG A 72 7.75 -16.25 13.77
CA ARG A 72 8.56 -15.54 12.77
C ARG A 72 8.52 -14.04 13.03
N MET A 73 9.67 -13.39 12.95
CA MET A 73 9.81 -11.94 12.90
C MET A 73 10.23 -11.52 11.51
N LEU A 74 9.50 -10.58 10.92
CA LEU A 74 9.82 -10.03 9.60
C LEU A 74 10.44 -8.64 9.74
N PHE A 75 11.56 -8.46 9.05
CA PHE A 75 12.30 -7.22 8.94
C PHE A 75 12.28 -6.73 7.49
N SER A 76 12.19 -5.41 7.30
CA SER A 76 12.35 -4.79 6.00
C SER A 76 13.29 -3.59 6.09
N GLU A 77 14.21 -3.50 5.13
CA GLU A 77 15.07 -2.34 4.88
C GLU A 77 14.29 -1.19 4.23
N LYS A 78 13.25 -1.52 3.45
CA LYS A 78 12.40 -0.55 2.77
C LYS A 78 11.25 -0.16 3.69
N PHE A 79 10.70 1.04 3.51
CA PHE A 79 9.44 1.44 4.15
C PHE A 79 8.26 0.71 3.49
N ALA A 80 8.27 -0.61 3.52
CA ALA A 80 7.25 -1.48 2.93
C ALA A 80 6.38 -2.09 4.03
N CYS A 81 5.07 -2.02 3.88
CA CYS A 81 4.17 -2.79 4.71
C CYS A 81 4.33 -4.28 4.36
N PRO A 82 4.69 -5.15 5.32
CA PRO A 82 5.01 -6.55 5.04
C PRO A 82 3.78 -7.42 4.71
N VAL A 83 2.58 -6.90 4.97
CA VAL A 83 1.32 -7.62 4.72
C VAL A 83 0.71 -7.22 3.36
N SER A 84 0.77 -5.93 3.01
CA SER A 84 0.13 -5.42 1.80
C SER A 84 1.10 -5.15 0.65
N GLY A 85 2.41 -5.21 0.88
CA GLY A 85 3.43 -4.84 -0.10
C GLY A 85 3.45 -3.36 -0.45
N PHE A 86 2.70 -2.53 0.30
CA PHE A 86 2.66 -1.09 0.08
C PHE A 86 4.00 -0.48 0.47
N THR A 87 4.73 0.05 -0.50
CA THR A 87 5.99 0.75 -0.29
C THR A 87 5.75 2.25 -0.18
N ILE A 88 6.28 2.85 0.87
CA ILE A 88 6.38 4.29 1.03
C ILE A 88 7.77 4.69 0.55
N PRO A 89 7.91 5.77 -0.25
CA PRO A 89 9.22 6.36 -0.49
C PRO A 89 9.86 6.83 0.83
N GLU A 90 11.17 7.08 0.81
CA GLU A 90 11.87 7.62 1.98
C GLU A 90 11.19 8.91 2.48
N ILE A 91 11.01 9.00 3.81
CA ILE A 91 10.27 10.10 4.43
C ILE A 91 11.12 11.37 4.36
N GLU A 92 10.85 12.19 3.36
CA GLU A 92 11.47 13.50 3.19
C GLU A 92 10.45 14.63 3.44
N PRO A 93 10.88 15.81 3.93
CA PRO A 93 9.99 16.95 4.17
C PRO A 93 9.15 17.37 2.95
N ARG A 94 9.66 17.14 1.73
CA ARG A 94 8.96 17.48 0.48
C ARG A 94 7.69 16.68 0.22
N LEU A 95 7.59 15.45 0.76
CA LEU A 95 6.37 14.62 0.66
C LEU A 95 5.21 15.22 1.45
N PHE A 96 5.50 16.05 2.45
CA PHE A 96 4.47 16.73 3.26
C PHE A 96 4.16 18.14 2.75
N SER A 97 4.82 18.58 1.68
CA SER A 97 4.57 19.89 1.08
C SER A 97 3.51 19.76 0.00
N PHE A 98 2.33 20.32 0.26
CA PHE A 98 1.26 20.46 -0.75
C PHE A 98 1.65 21.42 -1.89
N ASN A 99 2.70 22.23 -1.71
CA ASN A 99 3.27 23.09 -2.75
C ASN A 99 4.32 22.37 -3.61
N ASN A 100 4.59 21.09 -3.35
CA ASN A 100 5.53 20.28 -4.11
C ASN A 100 4.76 19.17 -4.85
N PRO A 101 4.97 18.95 -6.16
CA PRO A 101 4.29 17.89 -6.91
C PRO A 101 4.47 16.49 -6.31
N PHE A 102 5.54 16.23 -5.54
CA PHE A 102 5.76 14.95 -4.85
C PHE A 102 4.83 14.75 -3.63
N GLY A 103 4.38 15.83 -2.98
CA GLY A 103 3.48 15.79 -1.81
C GLY A 103 2.05 16.26 -2.11
N ALA A 104 1.84 16.89 -3.26
CA ALA A 104 0.53 17.39 -3.68
C ALA A 104 -0.42 16.24 -4.06
N CYS A 105 -1.68 16.37 -3.66
CA CYS A 105 -2.71 15.43 -4.09
C CYS A 105 -2.92 15.55 -5.62
N PRO A 106 -2.84 14.45 -6.39
CA PRO A 106 -2.90 14.49 -7.86
C PRO A 106 -4.24 14.96 -8.40
N THR A 107 -5.30 14.89 -7.59
CA THR A 107 -6.65 15.27 -8.02
C THR A 107 -6.93 16.76 -7.85
N CYS A 108 -6.34 17.41 -6.84
CA CYS A 108 -6.58 18.83 -6.55
C CYS A 108 -5.30 19.69 -6.62
N ASP A 109 -4.19 19.10 -7.07
CA ASP A 109 -2.88 19.75 -7.19
C ASP A 109 -2.43 20.46 -5.90
N GLY A 110 -2.72 19.83 -4.76
CA GLY A 110 -2.38 20.38 -3.44
C GLY A 110 -3.28 21.54 -2.96
N LEU A 111 -4.29 21.96 -3.73
CA LEU A 111 -5.21 23.06 -3.35
C LEU A 111 -6.20 22.67 -2.25
N GLY A 112 -6.46 21.37 -2.05
CA GLY A 112 -7.44 20.86 -1.09
C GLY A 112 -8.91 21.15 -1.45
N SER A 113 -9.17 21.79 -2.61
CA SER A 113 -10.49 22.11 -3.11
C SER A 113 -10.56 21.95 -4.63
N GLN A 114 -11.76 21.71 -5.15
CA GLN A 114 -12.02 21.62 -6.58
C GLN A 114 -13.21 22.49 -6.95
N ARG A 115 -13.19 23.08 -8.14
CA ARG A 115 -14.34 23.79 -8.68
C ARG A 115 -15.28 22.78 -9.32
N ALA A 116 -16.48 22.65 -8.77
CA ALA A 116 -17.55 21.88 -9.34
C ALA A 116 -18.73 22.80 -9.69
N ILE A 117 -19.56 22.37 -10.64
CA ILE A 117 -20.82 23.05 -10.93
C ILE A 117 -21.81 22.67 -9.84
N ASP A 118 -22.36 23.67 -9.17
CA ASP A 118 -23.42 23.48 -8.17
C ASP A 118 -24.79 23.49 -8.86
N ALA A 119 -25.54 22.39 -8.69
CA ALA A 119 -26.87 22.25 -9.28
C ALA A 119 -27.84 23.33 -8.78
N SER A 120 -27.72 23.77 -7.53
CA SER A 120 -28.57 24.81 -6.95
C SER A 120 -28.34 26.19 -7.58
N LEU A 121 -27.14 26.44 -8.11
CA LEU A 121 -26.84 27.66 -8.86
C LEU A 121 -27.29 27.57 -10.33
N VAL A 122 -27.45 26.35 -10.87
CA VAL A 122 -27.96 26.12 -12.23
C VAL A 122 -29.47 26.29 -12.29
N VAL A 123 -30.19 25.80 -11.29
CA VAL A 123 -31.65 25.95 -11.14
C VAL A 123 -31.94 26.61 -9.78
N PRO A 124 -31.92 27.95 -9.70
CA PRO A 124 -32.10 28.67 -8.43
C PRO A 124 -33.52 28.54 -7.86
N ASP A 125 -34.53 28.39 -8.73
CA ASP A 125 -35.93 28.23 -8.36
C ASP A 125 -36.52 27.04 -9.11
N GLU A 126 -36.79 25.97 -8.38
CA GLU A 126 -37.35 24.71 -8.91
C GLU A 126 -38.83 24.84 -9.29
N ASN A 127 -39.52 25.92 -8.90
CA ASN A 127 -40.94 26.12 -9.19
C ASN A 127 -41.17 26.84 -10.52
N VAL A 128 -40.11 27.34 -11.16
CA VAL A 128 -40.20 28.01 -12.46
C VAL A 128 -40.27 26.94 -13.55
N SER A 129 -41.20 27.10 -14.50
CA SER A 129 -41.28 26.20 -15.65
C SER A 129 -40.04 26.33 -16.54
N LEU A 130 -39.66 25.25 -17.25
CA LEU A 130 -38.53 25.28 -18.19
C LEU A 130 -38.66 26.41 -19.23
N ARG A 131 -39.87 26.64 -19.77
CA ARG A 131 -40.14 27.73 -20.73
C ARG A 131 -39.95 29.13 -20.13
N ALA A 132 -40.12 29.27 -18.82
CA ALA A 132 -39.94 30.53 -18.11
C ALA A 132 -38.48 30.76 -17.66
N GLY A 133 -37.54 29.92 -18.10
CA GLY A 133 -36.12 30.12 -17.87
C GLY A 133 -35.61 29.54 -16.55
N ALA A 134 -36.13 28.38 -16.13
CA ALA A 134 -35.69 27.69 -14.91
C ALA A 134 -34.18 27.38 -14.87
N VAL A 135 -33.58 27.10 -16.04
CA VAL A 135 -32.13 26.86 -16.19
C VAL A 135 -31.42 28.20 -16.41
N SER A 136 -30.85 28.76 -15.36
CA SER A 136 -30.27 30.11 -15.34
C SER A 136 -29.20 30.36 -16.43
N PRO A 137 -28.24 29.44 -16.69
CA PRO A 137 -27.24 29.62 -17.75
C PRO A 137 -27.81 29.67 -19.17
N TRP A 138 -28.97 29.06 -19.41
CA TRP A 138 -29.59 28.96 -20.74
C TRP A 138 -30.63 30.04 -20.98
N ALA A 139 -31.35 30.44 -19.92
CA ALA A 139 -32.43 31.44 -20.00
C ALA A 139 -32.01 32.82 -20.53
N LYS A 140 -30.72 33.18 -20.39
CA LYS A 140 -30.16 34.46 -20.85
C LYS A 140 -29.14 34.30 -21.98
N SER A 141 -29.07 33.12 -22.60
CA SER A 141 -28.12 32.86 -23.67
C SER A 141 -28.51 33.61 -24.94
N THR A 142 -27.56 34.33 -25.54
CA THR A 142 -27.69 34.94 -26.88
C THR A 142 -27.53 33.94 -28.03
N SER A 143 -27.14 32.69 -27.73
CA SER A 143 -27.02 31.63 -28.71
C SER A 143 -28.40 31.05 -29.07
N PRO A 144 -28.72 30.89 -30.36
CA PRO A 144 -30.00 30.35 -30.83
C PRO A 144 -30.21 28.85 -30.52
N TYR A 145 -29.21 28.18 -29.91
CA TYR A 145 -29.28 26.76 -29.59
C TYR A 145 -29.82 26.45 -28.19
N TYR A 146 -29.85 27.43 -27.28
CA TYR A 146 -30.22 27.22 -25.87
C TYR A 146 -31.48 27.96 -25.43
N ALA A 147 -32.12 28.72 -26.34
CA ALA A 147 -33.31 29.54 -26.11
C ALA A 147 -34.60 28.77 -26.42
#